data_AF-A0A382P4K5-F1
#
_entry.id   AF-A0A382P4K5-F1
#
_cell.length_a   1.000
_cell.length_b   1.000
_cell.length_c   1.000
_cell.angle_alpha   90.00
_cell.angle_beta   90.00
_cell.angle_gamma   90.00
#
_symmetry.space_group_name_H-M   'P 1'
#
loop_
_entity.id
_entity.type
_entity.pdbx_description
1 polymer ?
#
loop_
_entity_poly.entity_id
_entity_poly.type
_entity_poly.pdbx_seq_one_letter_code
_entity_poly.pdbx_strand_id
1 'polypeptide(L)'
;HEGKAIAIAEKAAQTGIIIHAVGVGSVSGSLIPVLDKKTGDTSYKKDRRGKLITSTLNEGILQDIARAGNGIYVRFDNRAAHYKIITDSINQMEKKTISTHEFSEYEDQYQLFGVMALSMFLAAFFIPTKKQLRVI
;
A
#
# COMPACT_ATOMS: atom_id res chain seq x y z
N HIS A 1 -4.07 25.13 -14.47
CA HIS A 1 -4.13 23.69 -14.79
C HIS A 1 -3.51 22.82 -13.69
N GLU A 2 -2.75 23.38 -12.76
CA GLU A 2 -2.01 22.62 -11.72
C GLU A 2 -2.87 22.27 -10.50
N GLY A 3 -3.79 23.15 -10.08
CA GLY A 3 -4.70 22.88 -8.97
C GLY A 3 -5.66 21.70 -9.16
N LYS A 4 -5.91 21.27 -10.41
CA LYS A 4 -6.70 20.06 -10.69
C LYS A 4 -5.97 18.79 -10.28
N ALA A 5 -4.64 18.73 -10.45
CA ALA A 5 -3.85 17.56 -10.10
C ALA A 5 -3.80 17.35 -8.57
N ILE A 6 -3.65 18.44 -7.82
CA ILE A 6 -3.67 18.42 -6.34
C ILE A 6 -5.04 17.97 -5.83
N ALA A 7 -6.13 18.54 -6.36
CA ALA A 7 -7.50 18.16 -5.96
C ALA A 7 -7.84 16.69 -6.26
N ILE A 8 -7.31 16.13 -7.35
CA ILE A 8 -7.46 14.70 -7.65
C ILE A 8 -6.66 13.86 -6.66
N ALA A 9 -5.44 14.28 -6.33
CA ALA A 9 -4.59 13.58 -5.37
C ALA A 9 -5.23 13.51 -3.98
N GLU A 10 -5.81 14.63 -3.53
CA GLU A 10 -6.53 14.72 -2.26
C GLU A 10 -7.76 13.80 -2.23
N LYS A 11 -8.54 13.75 -3.32
CA LYS A 11 -9.68 12.81 -3.43
C LYS A 11 -9.23 11.35 -3.37
N ALA A 12 -8.13 11.01 -4.04
CA ALA A 12 -7.59 9.65 -3.99
C ALA A 12 -7.12 9.28 -2.58
N ALA A 13 -6.47 10.22 -1.86
CA ALA A 13 -6.08 10.02 -0.47
C ALA A 13 -7.29 9.76 0.44
N GLN A 14 -8.41 10.47 0.23
CA GLN A 14 -9.66 10.24 0.97
C GLN A 14 -10.24 8.83 0.72
N THR A 15 -10.00 8.25 -0.46
CA THR A 15 -10.39 6.86 -0.78
C THR A 15 -9.39 5.81 -0.31
N GLY A 16 -8.34 6.20 0.43
CA GLY A 16 -7.31 5.29 0.93
C GLY A 16 -6.21 4.97 -0.09
N ILE A 17 -6.16 5.67 -1.22
CA ILE A 17 -5.12 5.51 -2.25
C ILE A 17 -3.96 6.45 -1.92
N ILE A 18 -2.77 5.88 -1.70
CA ILE A 18 -1.56 6.65 -1.41
C ILE A 18 -0.84 6.96 -2.73
N ILE A 19 -0.48 8.23 -2.95
CA ILE A 19 0.16 8.69 -4.20
C ILE A 19 1.60 9.12 -3.91
N HIS A 20 2.55 8.36 -4.46
CA HIS A 20 3.95 8.73 -4.49
C HIS A 20 4.29 9.46 -5.79
N ALA A 21 5.05 10.55 -5.70
CA ALA A 21 5.46 11.32 -6.86
C ALA A 21 6.97 11.14 -7.12
N VAL A 22 7.33 10.77 -8.35
CA VAL A 22 8.73 10.62 -8.75
C VAL A 22 9.08 11.66 -9.80
N GLY A 23 9.98 12.57 -9.46
CA GLY A 23 10.46 13.60 -10.37
C GLY A 23 11.63 13.10 -11.21
N VAL A 24 11.45 13.02 -12.53
CA VAL A 24 12.51 12.60 -13.46
C VAL A 24 12.94 13.79 -14.31
N GLY A 25 14.25 14.04 -14.37
CA GLY A 25 14.83 15.08 -15.23
C GLY A 25 15.60 16.16 -14.46
N SER A 26 15.87 17.26 -15.16
CA SER A 26 16.63 18.41 -14.63
C SER A 26 15.72 19.64 -14.47
N VAL A 27 16.02 20.45 -13.45
CA VAL A 27 15.36 21.75 -13.23
C VAL A 27 15.78 22.76 -14.30
N SER A 28 17.02 22.64 -14.81
CA SER A 28 17.52 23.44 -15.94
C SER A 28 16.78 23.19 -17.25
N GLY A 29 16.10 22.03 -17.34
CA GLY A 29 15.38 21.58 -18.51
C GLY A 29 16.27 21.12 -19.66
N SER A 30 15.65 20.39 -20.59
CA SER A 30 16.30 19.82 -21.76
C SER A 30 15.36 19.82 -22.97
N LEU A 31 15.93 19.83 -24.16
CA LEU A 31 15.18 19.65 -25.40
C LEU A 31 14.65 18.21 -25.50
N ILE A 32 13.47 18.06 -26.11
CA ILE A 32 12.86 16.74 -26.32
C ILE A 32 13.30 16.23 -27.70
N PRO A 33 14.13 15.17 -27.80
CA PRO A 33 14.48 14.58 -29.07
C PRO A 33 13.28 13.84 -29.67
N VAL A 34 13.08 14.02 -30.96
CA VAL A 34 12.09 13.34 -31.79
C VAL A 34 12.87 12.59 -32.85
N LEU A 35 12.96 11.27 -32.66
CA LEU A 35 13.60 10.38 -33.61
C LEU A 35 12.64 10.11 -34.77
N ASP A 36 13.02 10.52 -35.98
CA ASP A 36 12.24 10.17 -37.15
C ASP A 36 12.54 8.71 -37.53
N LYS A 37 11.52 7.86 -37.39
CA LYS A 37 11.64 6.42 -37.66
C LYS A 37 11.91 6.10 -39.13
N LYS A 38 11.75 7.06 -40.05
CA LYS A 38 11.92 6.84 -41.50
C LYS A 38 13.29 7.29 -42.02
N THR A 39 13.81 8.39 -41.51
CA THR A 39 15.08 9.00 -41.96
C THR A 39 16.24 8.76 -41.00
N GLY A 40 15.97 8.37 -39.75
CA GLY A 40 17.01 8.22 -38.72
C GLY A 40 17.52 9.54 -38.15
N ASP A 41 16.98 10.68 -38.61
CA ASP A 41 17.39 11.99 -38.13
C ASP A 41 16.86 12.26 -36.72
N THR A 42 17.74 12.79 -35.88
CA THR A 42 17.38 13.27 -34.55
C THR A 42 16.98 14.74 -34.65
N SER A 43 15.68 14.98 -34.74
CA SER A 43 15.12 16.33 -34.67
C SER A 43 14.71 16.66 -33.22
N TYR A 44 14.48 17.93 -32.91
CA TYR A 44 13.97 18.34 -31.59
C TYR A 44 12.54 18.83 -31.69
N LYS A 45 11.73 18.57 -30.66
CA LYS A 45 10.33 18.98 -30.62
C LYS A 45 10.22 20.50 -30.73
N LYS A 46 9.42 20.96 -31.69
CA LYS A 46 9.06 22.37 -31.90
C LYS A 46 7.59 22.61 -31.57
N ASP A 47 7.30 23.80 -31.09
CA ASP A 47 5.93 24.30 -30.92
C ASP A 47 5.36 24.78 -32.27
N ARG A 48 4.06 25.10 -32.33
CA ARG A 48 3.34 25.63 -33.50
C ARG A 48 3.99 26.87 -34.10
N ARG A 49 4.79 27.60 -33.32
CA ARG A 49 5.55 28.80 -33.73
C ARG A 49 6.97 28.49 -34.21
N GLY A 50 7.35 27.21 -34.33
CA GLY A 50 8.69 26.78 -34.77
C GLY A 50 9.80 26.86 -33.70
N LYS A 51 9.49 27.32 -32.48
CA LYS A 51 10.43 27.40 -31.36
C LYS A 51 10.63 26.02 -30.73
N LEU A 52 11.88 25.70 -30.36
CA LEU A 52 12.23 24.49 -29.63
C LEU A 52 11.56 24.45 -28.25
N ILE A 53 10.94 23.32 -27.92
CA ILE A 53 10.31 23.10 -26.61
C ILE A 53 11.36 22.59 -25.64
N THR A 54 11.49 23.29 -24.51
CA THR A 54 12.33 22.86 -23.38
C THR A 54 11.43 22.26 -22.31
N SER A 55 11.63 20.99 -21.98
CA SER A 55 10.95 20.33 -20.87
C SER A 55 11.70 20.64 -19.58
N THR A 56 11.02 21.09 -18.52
CA THR A 56 11.61 21.39 -17.22
C THR A 56 10.92 20.58 -16.14
N LEU A 57 11.70 20.07 -15.17
CA LEU A 57 11.15 19.41 -14.00
C LEU A 57 10.65 20.47 -13.00
N ASN A 58 9.35 20.42 -12.68
CA ASN A 58 8.78 21.23 -11.62
C ASN A 58 8.62 20.39 -10.35
N GLU A 59 9.62 20.46 -9.47
CA GLU A 59 9.64 19.72 -8.21
C GLU A 59 8.56 20.21 -7.23
N GLY A 60 8.21 21.49 -7.25
CA GLY A 60 7.23 22.08 -6.33
C GLY A 60 5.85 21.44 -6.47
N ILE A 61 5.36 21.33 -7.71
CA ILE A 61 4.05 20.71 -7.98
C ILE A 61 4.05 19.22 -7.58
N LEU A 62 5.14 18.51 -7.84
CA LEU A 62 5.25 17.09 -7.49
C LEU A 62 5.26 16.87 -5.97
N GLN A 63 5.89 17.76 -5.22
CA GLN A 63 5.84 17.75 -3.75
C GLN A 63 4.43 18.02 -3.23
N ASP A 64 3.72 18.98 -3.81
CA ASP A 64 2.35 19.29 -3.40
C ASP A 64 1.37 18.15 -3.70
N ILE A 65 1.54 17.48 -4.85
CA ILE A 65 0.75 16.28 -5.21
C ILE A 65 1.04 15.12 -4.25
N ALA A 66 2.32 14.85 -3.94
CA ALA A 66 2.67 13.80 -2.99
C ALA A 66 2.12 14.09 -1.59
N ARG A 67 2.19 15.35 -1.13
CA ARG A 67 1.65 15.78 0.16
C ARG A 67 0.14 15.64 0.22
N ALA A 68 -0.58 16.06 -0.84
CA ALA A 68 -2.03 15.88 -0.93
C ALA A 68 -2.44 14.40 -1.02
N GLY A 69 -1.59 13.56 -1.60
CA GLY A 69 -1.79 12.13 -1.76
C GLY A 69 -1.31 11.26 -0.59
N ASN A 70 -0.94 11.84 0.56
CA ASN A 70 -0.34 11.15 1.71
C ASN A 70 0.88 10.27 1.38
N GLY A 71 1.60 10.57 0.30
CA GLY A 71 2.78 9.84 -0.13
C GLY A 71 4.05 10.66 0.04
N ILE A 72 5.09 10.20 -0.65
CA ILE A 72 6.42 10.84 -0.63
C ILE A 72 6.82 11.29 -2.03
N TYR A 73 7.56 12.39 -2.07
CA TYR A 73 8.22 12.87 -3.28
C TYR A 73 9.66 12.38 -3.30
N VAL A 74 10.08 11.77 -4.41
CA VAL A 74 11.45 11.35 -4.63
C VAL A 74 11.93 11.88 -5.97
N ARG A 75 13.08 12.56 -5.97
CA ARG A 75 13.76 12.92 -7.21
C ARG A 75 14.55 11.72 -7.70
N PHE A 76 14.35 11.35 -8.96
CA PHE A 76 15.14 10.34 -9.64
C PHE A 76 16.43 10.99 -10.13
N ASP A 77 17.48 10.89 -9.32
CA ASP A 77 18.84 11.02 -9.81
C ASP A 77 19.42 9.62 -10.08
N ASN A 78 20.47 9.52 -10.89
CA ASN A 78 21.04 8.24 -11.30
C ASN A 78 21.76 7.49 -10.14
N ARG A 79 21.45 7.81 -8.87
CA ARG A 79 22.03 7.15 -7.70
C ARG A 79 21.08 6.04 -7.24
N ALA A 80 21.64 4.85 -7.09
CA ALA A 80 20.92 3.65 -6.66
C ALA A 80 20.15 3.82 -5.33
N ALA A 81 20.52 4.81 -4.50
CA ALA A 81 19.89 5.10 -3.22
C ALA A 81 18.41 5.53 -3.34
N HIS A 82 18.02 6.26 -4.39
CA HIS A 82 16.67 6.82 -4.51
C HIS A 82 15.62 5.77 -4.88
N TYR A 83 16.01 4.74 -5.63
CA TYR A 83 15.15 3.58 -5.92
C TYR A 83 14.82 2.82 -4.63
N LYS A 84 15.80 2.64 -3.75
CA LYS A 84 15.62 1.88 -2.50
C LYS A 84 14.59 2.53 -1.57
N ILE A 85 14.60 3.86 -1.46
CA ILE A 85 13.65 4.61 -0.61
C ILE A 85 12.19 4.39 -1.06
N ILE A 86 11.95 4.35 -2.38
CA ILE A 86 10.61 4.12 -2.94
C ILE A 86 10.19 2.67 -2.65
N THR A 87 11.06 1.70 -2.92
CA THR A 87 10.79 0.28 -2.68
C THR A 87 10.55 -0.01 -1.19
N ASP A 88 11.34 0.57 -0.30
CA ASP A 88 11.16 0.43 1.16
C ASP A 88 9.83 1.02 1.62
N SER A 89 9.42 2.18 1.06
CA SER A 89 8.13 2.80 1.37
C SER A 89 6.95 1.95 0.91
N ILE A 90 7.04 1.33 -0.27
CA ILE A 90 6.02 0.40 -0.78
C ILE A 90 5.94 -0.86 0.09
N ASN A 91 7.09 -1.45 0.45
CA ASN A 91 7.16 -2.64 1.30
C ASN A 91 6.57 -2.40 2.71
N GLN A 92 6.73 -1.21 3.27
CA GLN A 92 6.12 -0.85 4.55
C GLN A 92 4.59 -0.75 4.48
N MET A 93 4.03 -0.30 3.34
CA MET A 93 2.58 -0.24 3.16
C MET A 93 1.95 -1.64 3.06
N GLU A 94 2.58 -2.56 2.32
CA GLU A 94 2.08 -3.94 2.15
C GLU A 94 1.98 -4.67 3.50
N LYS A 95 2.97 -4.50 4.39
CA LYS A 95 2.93 -5.10 5.73
C LYS A 95 1.84 -4.53 6.64
N LYS A 96 1.50 -3.24 6.53
CA LYS A 96 0.51 -2.59 7.40
C LYS A 96 -0.91 -3.09 7.14
N THR A 97 -1.25 -3.40 5.89
CA THR A 97 -2.57 -3.90 5.50
C THR A 97 -2.77 -5.37 5.90
N ILE A 98 -1.73 -6.21 5.79
CA ILE A 98 -1.82 -7.64 6.13
C ILE A 98 -2.00 -7.84 7.65
N SER A 99 -1.38 -7.00 8.49
CA SER A 99 -1.51 -7.12 9.95
C SER A 99 -2.89 -6.77 10.51
N THR A 100 -3.77 -6.10 9.73
CA THR A 100 -5.11 -5.73 10.20
C THR A 100 -6.17 -6.78 9.82
N HIS A 101 -5.83 -7.69 8.90
CA HIS A 101 -6.60 -8.89 8.61
C HIS A 101 -5.97 -10.12 9.26
N GLU A 102 -5.60 -10.03 10.54
CA GLU A 102 -5.73 -11.23 11.37
C GLU A 102 -7.23 -11.51 11.46
N PHE A 103 -7.71 -12.36 10.54
CA PHE A 103 -8.82 -13.22 10.90
C PHE A 103 -8.40 -13.86 12.22
N SER A 104 -8.98 -13.38 13.31
CA SER A 104 -8.99 -14.12 14.56
C SER A 104 -9.76 -15.39 14.22
N GLU A 105 -9.05 -16.40 13.73
CA GLU A 105 -9.57 -17.73 13.56
C GLU A 105 -9.83 -18.18 14.99
N TYR A 106 -11.09 -18.01 15.42
CA TYR A 106 -11.53 -18.45 16.72
C TYR A 106 -11.35 -19.96 16.74
N GLU A 107 -10.23 -20.40 17.31
CA GLU A 107 -9.98 -21.82 17.50
C GLU A 107 -10.96 -22.32 18.55
N ASP A 108 -11.80 -23.27 18.13
CA ASP A 108 -12.92 -23.75 18.90
C ASP A 108 -12.45 -24.52 20.14
N GLN A 109 -12.47 -23.86 21.30
CA GLN A 109 -12.10 -24.46 22.60
C GLN A 109 -13.20 -25.34 23.21
N TYR A 110 -14.26 -25.69 22.44
CA TYR A 110 -15.35 -26.54 22.93
C TYR A 110 -14.89 -27.95 23.33
N GLN A 111 -13.72 -28.39 22.84
CA GLN A 111 -13.21 -29.73 23.11
C GLN A 111 -12.86 -29.92 24.59
N LEU A 112 -12.36 -28.88 25.28
CA LEU A 112 -12.08 -28.93 26.71
C LEU A 112 -13.36 -29.08 27.55
N PHE A 113 -14.40 -28.31 27.19
CA PHE A 113 -15.71 -28.42 27.84
C PHE A 113 -16.38 -29.77 27.56
N GLY A 114 -16.26 -30.29 26.34
CA GLY A 114 -16.75 -31.60 25.95
C GLY A 114 -16.08 -32.74 26.71
N VAL A 115 -14.75 -32.70 26.87
CA VAL A 115 -14.00 -33.69 27.66
C VAL A 115 -14.38 -33.64 29.14
N MET A 116 -14.54 -32.44 29.72
CA MET A 116 -15.04 -32.31 31.10
C MET A 116 -16.43 -32.94 31.27
N ALA A 117 -17.39 -32.60 30.39
CA ALA A 117 -18.73 -33.16 30.44
C ALA A 117 -18.74 -34.68 30.30
N LEU A 118 -17.96 -35.22 29.35
CA LEU A 118 -17.85 -36.66 29.13
C LEU A 118 -17.22 -37.38 30.33
N SER A 119 -16.20 -36.79 30.96
CA SER A 119 -15.57 -37.35 32.17
C SER A 119 -16.53 -37.42 33.35
N MET A 120 -17.34 -36.38 33.60
CA MET A 120 -18.37 -36.39 34.64
C MET A 120 -19.46 -37.43 34.36
N PHE A 121 -19.85 -37.60 33.10
CA PHE A 121 -20.83 -38.62 32.70
C PHE A 121 -20.31 -40.04 32.98
N LEU A 122 -19.05 -40.33 32.66
CA LEU A 122 -18.42 -41.61 32.96
C LEU A 122 -18.26 -41.81 34.48
N ALA A 123 -17.90 -40.76 35.22
CA ALA A 123 -17.81 -40.82 36.67
C ALA A 123 -19.18 -41.11 37.34
N ALA A 124 -20.28 -40.64 36.76
CA ALA A 124 -21.62 -40.94 37.26
C ALA A 124 -21.96 -42.44 37.21
N PHE A 125 -21.46 -43.19 36.22
CA PHE A 125 -21.60 -44.65 36.19
C PHE A 125 -20.84 -45.37 37.31
N PHE A 126 -19.76 -44.78 37.80
CA PHE A 126 -19.02 -45.28 38.96
C PHE A 126 -19.67 -44.96 40.30
N ILE A 127 -20.72 -44.12 40.33
CA ILE A 127 -21.50 -43.86 41.55
C ILE A 127 -22.67 -44.85 41.59
N PRO A 128 -22.57 -45.97 42.32
CA PRO A 128 -23.70 -46.85 42.52
C PRO A 128 -24.77 -46.14 43.34
N THR A 129 -25.92 -45.86 42.73
CA THR A 129 -27.14 -45.41 43.41
C THR A 129 -27.72 -46.54 44.27
N LYS A 130 -26.98 -47.01 45.28
CA LYS A 130 -27.55 -47.82 46.35
C LYS A 130 -28.08 -46.88 47.43
N LYS A 131 -29.37 -46.52 47.32
CA LYS A 131 -30.16 -46.11 48.48
C LYS A 131 -30.22 -47.30 49.43
N GLN A 132 -29.36 -47.34 50.44
CA GLN A 132 -29.63 -48.14 51.63
C GLN A 132 -30.73 -47.41 52.41
N LEU A 133 -31.97 -47.82 52.21
CA LEU A 133 -33.07 -47.52 53.11
C LEU A 133 -32.73 -48.17 54.46
N ARG A 134 -32.20 -47.37 55.40
CA ARG A 134 -32.07 -47.75 56.80
C ARG A 134 -33.47 -47.67 57.41
N VAL A 135 -34.09 -48.83 57.59
CA VAL A 135 -35.27 -48.99 58.45
C VAL A 135 -34.76 -49.39 59.83
N ILE A 136 -34.88 -48.49 60.80
CA ILE A 136 -35.05 -48.77 62.23
C ILE A 136 -36.07 -47.76 62.73
#